data_AF-A0A2T2T2N1-F1
#
_entry.id   AF-A0A2T2T2N1-F1
#
_cell.length_a   1.000
_cell.length_b   1.000
_cell.length_c   1.000
_cell.angle_alpha   90.00
_cell.angle_beta   90.00
_cell.angle_gamma   90.00
#
_symmetry.space_group_name_H-M   'P 1'
#
loop_
_entity.id
_entity.type
_entity.pdbx_description
1 polymer ?
#
loop_
_entity_poly.entity_id
_entity_poly.type
_entity_poly.pdbx_seq_one_letter_code
_entity_poly.pdbx_strand_id
1 'polypeptide(L)'
;MSADSPLSTDGLQVKAKQAFDRFRGSQEALATILDIDRSAVSRAIRHTGMKHAAVQSRIISYVDGVPVQRQSTYMGSRVHHQWIIDP
;
A
#
# COMPACT_ATOMS: atom_id res chain seq x y z
N MET A 1 17.96 -14.03 0.92
CA MET A 1 16.55 -13.58 0.84
C MET A 1 16.52 -12.44 -0.14
N SER A 2 15.86 -12.60 -1.29
CA SER A 2 15.79 -11.55 -2.31
C SER A 2 14.99 -10.38 -1.74
N ALA A 3 15.57 -9.18 -1.72
CA ALA A 3 14.79 -7.97 -1.49
C ALA A 3 13.72 -7.93 -2.60
N ASP A 4 12.44 -7.94 -2.22
CA ASP A 4 11.35 -7.75 -3.18
C ASP A 4 11.61 -6.43 -3.92
N SER A 5 11.67 -6.50 -5.25
CA SER A 5 11.95 -5.33 -6.09
C SER A 5 11.01 -4.17 -5.75
N PRO A 6 11.47 -2.91 -5.78
CA PRO A 6 10.63 -1.76 -5.47
C PRO A 6 9.35 -1.75 -6.33
N LEU A 7 8.19 -1.58 -5.68
CA LEU A 7 6.90 -1.59 -6.34
C LEU A 7 6.60 -0.22 -6.96
N SER A 8 6.06 -0.24 -8.18
CA SER A 8 5.37 0.93 -8.75
C SER A 8 4.08 1.22 -7.98
N THR A 9 3.46 2.37 -8.23
CA THR A 9 2.15 2.71 -7.65
C THR A 9 1.06 1.68 -8.00
N ASP A 10 1.08 1.13 -9.22
CA ASP A 10 0.14 0.09 -9.62
C ASP A 10 0.45 -1.24 -8.92
N GLY A 11 1.75 -1.60 -8.81
CA GLY A 11 2.19 -2.77 -8.06
C GLY A 11 1.83 -2.69 -6.58
N LEU A 12 1.89 -1.50 -5.98
CA LEU A 12 1.47 -1.26 -4.61
C LEU A 12 -0.02 -1.52 -4.41
N GLN A 13 -0.87 -1.06 -5.33
CA GLN A 13 -2.32 -1.32 -5.27
C GLN A 13 -2.61 -2.83 -5.36
N VAL A 14 -1.96 -3.54 -6.28
CA VAL A 14 -2.12 -5.01 -6.42
C VAL A 14 -1.72 -5.72 -5.13
N LYS A 15 -0.57 -5.37 -4.55
CA LYS A 15 -0.10 -5.96 -3.29
C LYS A 15 -1.04 -5.64 -2.12
N ALA A 16 -1.54 -4.41 -2.03
CA ALA A 16 -2.49 -4.01 -1.00
C ALA A 16 -3.83 -4.75 -1.12
N LYS A 17 -4.31 -4.98 -2.35
CA LYS A 17 -5.49 -5.82 -2.59
C LYS A 17 -5.23 -7.27 -2.15
N GLN A 18 -4.10 -7.86 -2.51
CA GLN A 18 -3.74 -9.21 -2.08
C GLN A 18 -3.61 -9.34 -0.56
N ALA A 19 -3.02 -8.33 0.10
CA ALA A 19 -2.97 -8.26 1.56
C ALA A 19 -4.38 -8.20 2.14
N PHE A 20 -5.25 -7.33 1.63
CA PHE A 20 -6.65 -7.28 2.04
C PHE A 20 -7.38 -8.61 1.83
N ASP A 21 -7.16 -9.31 0.72
CA ASP A 21 -7.78 -10.61 0.44
C ASP A 21 -7.30 -11.70 1.44
N ARG A 22 -6.11 -11.57 2.04
CA ARG A 22 -5.63 -12.42 3.14
C ARG A 22 -6.17 -12.02 4.51
N PHE A 23 -6.53 -10.75 4.69
CA PHE A 23 -7.14 -10.24 5.90
C PHE A 23 -8.53 -10.85 6.06
N ARG A 24 -8.72 -11.74 7.03
CA ARG A 24 -9.99 -12.47 7.28
C ARG A 24 -11.15 -11.58 7.80
N GLY A 25 -11.04 -10.26 7.66
CA GLY A 25 -12.01 -9.27 8.16
C GLY A 25 -12.66 -8.44 7.05
N SER A 26 -13.57 -7.55 7.45
CA SER A 26 -14.25 -6.65 6.53
C SER A 26 -13.44 -5.37 6.27
N GLN A 27 -13.84 -4.59 5.25
CA GLN A 27 -13.28 -3.24 5.04
C GLN A 27 -13.51 -2.33 6.25
N GLU A 28 -14.62 -2.53 6.97
CA GLU A 28 -14.94 -1.78 8.21
C GLU A 28 -13.95 -2.14 9.32
N ALA A 29 -13.71 -3.43 9.54
CA ALA A 29 -12.77 -3.88 10.56
C ALA A 29 -11.36 -3.33 10.31
N LEU A 30 -10.89 -3.38 9.06
CA LEU A 30 -9.57 -2.83 8.72
C LEU A 30 -9.52 -1.30 8.85
N ALA A 31 -10.62 -0.61 8.51
CA ALA A 31 -10.74 0.83 8.66
C ALA A 31 -10.65 1.25 10.14
N THR A 32 -11.32 0.54 11.04
CA THR A 32 -11.22 0.75 12.50
C THR A 32 -9.80 0.54 13.01
N ILE A 33 -9.15 -0.55 12.59
CA ILE A 33 -7.76 -0.85 12.98
C ILE A 33 -6.79 0.24 12.52
N LEU A 34 -6.96 0.71 11.29
CA LEU A 34 -6.12 1.72 10.69
C LEU A 34 -6.55 3.15 11.06
N ASP A 35 -7.59 3.33 11.86
CA ASP A 35 -8.13 4.65 12.23
C ASP A 35 -8.36 5.55 11.00
N ILE A 36 -9.10 5.02 10.02
CA ILE A 36 -9.47 5.71 8.77
C ILE A 36 -10.91 5.39 8.37
N ASP A 37 -11.45 6.12 7.40
CA ASP A 37 -12.76 5.78 6.82
C ASP A 37 -12.74 4.46 6.06
N ARG A 38 -13.82 3.67 6.20
CA ARG A 38 -14.07 2.49 5.34
C ARG A 38 -14.04 2.83 3.85
N SER A 39 -14.47 4.04 3.46
CA SER A 39 -14.40 4.51 2.08
C SER A 39 -12.95 4.65 1.57
N ALA A 40 -12.00 4.94 2.46
CA ALA A 40 -10.58 5.04 2.13
C ALA A 40 -10.01 3.64 1.86
N VAL A 41 -10.35 2.65 2.67
CA VAL A 41 -9.97 1.24 2.42
C VAL A 41 -10.53 0.75 1.08
N SER A 42 -11.83 0.96 0.83
CA SER A 42 -12.49 0.56 -0.41
C SER A 42 -11.83 1.19 -1.65
N ARG A 43 -11.52 2.49 -1.59
CA ARG A 43 -10.82 3.19 -2.68
C ARG A 43 -9.39 2.69 -2.86
N ALA A 44 -8.66 2.48 -1.77
CA ALA A 44 -7.28 2.02 -1.79
C ALA A 44 -7.10 0.66 -2.46
N ILE A 45 -8.02 -0.29 -2.24
CA ILE A 45 -7.93 -1.61 -2.85
C ILE A 45 -8.51 -1.68 -4.28
N ARG A 46 -9.18 -0.62 -4.77
CA ARG A 46 -9.81 -0.57 -6.11
C ARG A 46 -9.12 0.34 -7.11
N HIS A 47 -8.41 1.36 -6.63
CA HIS A 47 -7.87 2.42 -7.49
C HIS A 47 -6.37 2.58 -7.29
N THR A 48 -5.67 2.82 -8.38
CA THR A 48 -4.25 3.17 -8.36
C THR A 48 -4.07 4.68 -8.20
N GLY A 49 -2.83 5.10 -7.92
CA GLY A 49 -2.44 6.50 -7.86
C GLY A 49 -1.94 6.96 -6.49
N MET A 50 -1.13 8.02 -6.49
CA MET A 50 -0.45 8.55 -5.30
C MET A 50 -1.40 8.93 -4.15
N LYS A 51 -2.63 9.37 -4.47
CA LYS A 51 -3.64 9.72 -3.47
C LYS A 51 -4.09 8.54 -2.60
N HIS A 52 -3.88 7.31 -3.06
CA HIS A 52 -4.26 6.07 -2.35
C HIS A 52 -3.05 5.35 -1.75
N ALA A 53 -1.85 5.67 -2.20
CA ALA A 53 -0.63 4.95 -1.86
C ALA A 53 -0.38 4.90 -0.35
N ALA A 54 -0.63 5.99 0.38
CA ALA A 54 -0.46 6.01 1.83
C ALA A 54 -1.36 4.97 2.54
N VAL A 55 -2.62 4.83 2.11
CA VAL A 55 -3.53 3.82 2.69
C VAL A 55 -3.12 2.41 2.24
N GLN A 56 -2.72 2.24 0.97
CA GLN A 56 -2.24 0.96 0.46
C GLN A 56 -1.02 0.44 1.23
N SER A 57 -0.03 1.31 1.50
CA SER A 57 1.15 0.99 2.31
C SER A 57 0.76 0.58 3.74
N ARG A 58 -0.20 1.27 4.36
CA ARG A 58 -0.69 0.93 5.71
C ARG A 58 -1.41 -0.42 5.75
N ILE A 59 -2.21 -0.74 4.74
CA ILE A 59 -2.89 -2.05 4.60
C ILE A 59 -1.86 -3.17 4.53
N ILE A 60 -0.87 -3.06 3.64
CA ILE A 60 0.20 -4.05 3.51
C ILE A 60 0.95 -4.17 4.82
N SER A 61 1.35 -3.04 5.41
CA SER A 61 2.18 -3.05 6.59
C SER A 61 1.51 -3.70 7.80
N TYR A 62 0.21 -3.43 7.98
CA TYR A 62 -0.56 -4.06 9.04
C TYR A 62 -0.79 -5.55 8.80
N VAL A 63 -1.25 -5.94 7.61
CA VAL A 63 -1.67 -7.32 7.35
C VAL A 63 -0.49 -8.26 7.19
N ASP A 64 0.55 -7.84 6.47
CA ASP A 64 1.73 -8.66 6.22
C ASP A 64 2.78 -8.50 7.33
N GLY A 65 2.61 -7.54 8.25
CA GLY A 65 3.50 -7.34 9.40
C GLY A 65 4.87 -6.77 9.05
N VAL A 66 4.99 -6.10 7.89
CA VAL A 66 6.26 -5.62 7.33
C VAL A 66 6.24 -4.11 7.09
N PRO A 67 7.33 -3.36 7.34
CA PRO A 67 7.39 -1.96 6.98
C PRO A 67 7.29 -1.74 5.46
N VAL A 68 6.58 -0.67 5.07
CA VAL A 68 6.49 -0.21 3.68
C VAL A 68 6.99 1.22 3.58
N GLN A 69 8.05 1.44 2.81
CA GLN A 69 8.72 2.73 2.68
C GLN A 69 8.53 3.35 1.30
N ARG A 70 8.44 4.68 1.24
CA ARG A 70 8.45 5.43 -0.03
C ARG A 70 9.88 5.80 -0.39
N GLN A 71 10.31 5.44 -1.59
CA GLN A 71 11.48 6.03 -2.22
C GLN A 71 11.04 6.98 -3.33
N SER A 72 11.63 8.16 -3.39
CA SER A 72 11.36 9.15 -4.44
C SER A 72 12.66 9.56 -5.10
N THR A 73 12.76 9.31 -6.40
CA THR A 73 13.93 9.62 -7.21
C THR A 73 13.61 10.84 -8.08
N TYR A 74 14.43 11.87 -7.94
CA TYR A 74 14.27 13.14 -8.65
C TYR A 74 15.20 13.14 -9.87
N MET A 75 14.63 13.35 -11.06
CA MET A 75 15.35 13.43 -12.32
C MET A 75 14.96 14.73 -13.02
N GLY A 76 15.59 15.83 -12.61
CA GLY A 76 15.20 17.18 -13.04
C GLY A 76 13.80 17.53 -12.54
N SER A 77 12.87 17.80 -13.45
CA SER A 77 11.47 18.09 -13.12
C SER A 77 10.59 16.86 -12.91
N ARG A 78 11.11 15.65 -13.18
CA ARG A 78 10.36 14.38 -13.03
C ARG A 78 10.64 13.76 -11.67
N VAL A 79 9.61 13.23 -11.03
CA VAL A 79 9.72 12.47 -9.78
C VAL A 79 9.17 11.07 -10.00
N HIS A 80 9.99 10.07 -9.73
CA HIS A 80 9.58 8.67 -9.75
C HIS A 80 9.40 8.18 -8.32
N HIS A 81 8.20 7.66 -8.03
CA HIS A 81 7.89 7.08 -6.72
C HIS A 81 7.93 5.56 -6.80
N GLN A 82 8.61 4.95 -5.84
CA GLN A 82 8.70 3.51 -5.66
C GLN A 82 8.41 3.15 -4.20
N TRP A 83 7.94 1.94 -3.98
CA TRP A 83 7.56 1.45 -2.65
C TRP A 83 8.34 0.19 -2.31
N ILE A 84 9.10 0.26 -1.22
CA ILE A 84 9.96 -0.84 -0.75
C ILE A 84 9.22 -1.53 0.39
N ILE A 85 9.08 -2.85 0.29
CA ILE A 85 8.55 -3.70 1.35
C ILE A 85 9.75 -4.43 1.96
N ASP A 86 10.00 -4.21 3.25
CA ASP A 86 11.20 -4.71 3.93
C ASP A 86 10.79 -5.80 4.95
N PRO A 87 10.98 -7.09 4.62
CA PRO A 87 10.48 -8.24 5.38
C PRO A 87 11.32 -8.64 6.60
#